data_AF-A0A957P6H1-F1
#
_entry.id   AF-A0A957P6H1-F1
#
_cell.length_a   1.000
_cell.length_b   1.000
_cell.length_c   1.000
_cell.angle_alpha   90.00
_cell.angle_beta   90.00
_cell.angle_gamma   90.00
#
_symmetry.space_group_name_H-M   'P 1'
#
loop_
_entity.id
_entity.type
_entity.pdbx_description
1 polymer ?
#
loop_
_entity_poly.entity_id
_entity_poly.type
_entity_poly.pdbx_seq_one_letter_code
_entity_poly.pdbx_strand_id
1 'polypeptide(L)'
;MGEAHMEFGPAGVGALEKTATELTLNKFGKAKLADVFDDFVIYRDLEPLDKRLPGLKSAAGKMGLSDQSIPRKREIDYARAARWFAEKCQTLRNESKNLAELLFLGDSLYNDGQAFQNLHDLTEWQAACFIGDEKSTEEAAVEMHGEQTIYSANRWAALGDWAGHVLAQGLALDERTLVIVDIDKTALGAKGRNDGVIDHARLEGIYRTMDSVLGANFDRAAFERQYDELNRAAYHSVTADNQDFLAYICLVLNAKLIQFDEFVKEVRGGNLDNFFQFTRWVNSRMMINPIGSER
;
A
#
# COMPACT_ATOMS: atom_id res chain seq x y z
N MET A 1 -27.41 61.08 -25.77
CA MET A 1 -27.42 61.54 -24.36
C MET A 1 -28.72 61.02 -23.77
N GLY A 2 -28.80 60.01 -22.92
CA GLY A 2 -27.82 59.27 -22.14
C GLY A 2 -28.64 58.69 -20.97
N GLU A 3 -29.23 57.53 -21.16
CA GLU A 3 -29.97 56.83 -20.09
C GLU A 3 -28.96 56.05 -19.24
N ALA A 4 -28.91 56.40 -17.96
CA ALA A 4 -28.07 55.77 -16.96
C ALA A 4 -28.72 54.46 -16.49
N HIS A 5 -28.10 53.34 -16.85
CA HIS A 5 -28.32 52.07 -16.17
C HIS A 5 -27.40 52.01 -14.94
N MET A 6 -27.99 51.96 -13.74
CA MET A 6 -27.30 51.58 -12.52
C MET A 6 -27.45 50.07 -12.33
N GLU A 7 -26.33 49.34 -12.41
CA GLU A 7 -26.23 47.96 -11.91
C GLU A 7 -25.68 47.97 -10.48
N PHE A 8 -26.39 47.32 -9.58
CA PHE A 8 -25.96 47.04 -8.21
C PHE A 8 -25.10 45.77 -8.20
N GLY A 9 -23.78 45.91 -8.01
CA GLY A 9 -22.89 44.79 -7.68
C GLY A 9 -22.97 44.44 -6.19
N PRO A 10 -23.10 43.17 -5.78
CA PRO A 10 -23.11 42.84 -4.37
C PRO A 10 -21.69 42.84 -3.79
N ALA A 11 -21.52 43.72 -2.81
CA ALA A 11 -20.75 43.62 -1.59
C ALA A 11 -19.45 42.78 -1.59
N GLY A 12 -18.35 43.49 -1.34
CA GLY A 12 -17.06 42.90 -1.02
C GLY A 12 -17.14 41.90 0.12
N VAL A 13 -16.76 40.66 -0.18
CA VAL A 13 -16.37 39.67 0.83
C VAL A 13 -14.90 39.94 1.10
N GLY A 14 -14.61 40.44 2.30
CA GLY A 14 -13.26 40.63 2.79
C GLY A 14 -12.46 39.34 2.63
N ALA A 15 -11.29 39.48 1.98
CA ALA A 15 -10.30 38.43 1.91
C ALA A 15 -9.92 38.03 3.33
N LEU A 16 -10.39 36.86 3.76
CA LEU A 16 -9.74 36.13 4.85
C LEU A 16 -8.44 35.57 4.25
N GLU A 17 -7.37 36.35 4.35
CA GLU A 17 -6.00 35.84 4.21
C GLU A 17 -5.79 34.78 5.30
N LYS A 18 -6.10 33.53 4.98
CA LYS A 18 -5.52 32.39 5.68
C LYS A 18 -4.04 32.41 5.33
N THR A 19 -3.21 32.84 6.29
CA THR A 19 -1.77 32.67 6.24
C THR A 19 -1.52 31.16 6.23
N ALA A 20 -1.37 30.60 5.03
CA ALA A 20 -0.88 29.25 4.86
C ALA A 20 0.52 29.20 5.46
N THR A 21 0.73 28.37 6.48
CA THR A 21 2.07 28.05 6.95
C THR A 21 2.88 27.59 5.73
N GLU A 22 3.93 28.33 5.38
CA GLU A 22 4.75 28.02 4.20
C GLU A 22 5.52 26.73 4.47
N LEU A 23 4.92 25.59 4.10
CA LEU A 23 5.52 24.27 4.21
C LEU A 23 6.68 24.19 3.21
N THR A 24 7.91 24.16 3.72
CA THR A 24 9.10 24.01 2.88
C THR A 24 9.47 22.53 2.76
N LEU A 25 9.34 21.97 1.55
CA LEU A 25 9.85 20.63 1.25
C LEU A 25 11.37 20.69 1.05
N ASN A 26 12.13 20.06 1.95
CA ASN A 26 13.59 20.03 1.91
C ASN A 26 14.12 18.67 1.45
N LYS A 27 15.17 18.68 0.63
CA LYS A 27 15.90 17.46 0.21
C LYS A 27 17.15 17.29 1.08
N PHE A 28 17.12 16.32 1.99
CA PHE A 28 18.20 16.08 2.97
C PHE A 28 19.32 15.15 2.48
N GLY A 29 19.25 14.65 1.24
CA GLY A 29 20.25 13.75 0.69
C GLY A 29 19.95 12.27 1.01
N LYS A 30 20.99 11.49 1.31
CA LYS A 30 20.83 10.07 1.69
C LYS A 30 20.45 9.99 3.18
N ALA A 31 19.40 9.24 3.47
CA ALA A 31 18.95 8.94 4.82
C ALA A 31 18.70 7.44 4.98
N LYS A 32 18.68 6.97 6.23
CA LYS A 32 18.24 5.64 6.66
C LYS A 32 16.85 5.76 7.27
N LEU A 33 16.09 4.68 7.32
CA LEU A 33 14.80 4.65 8.03
C LEU A 33 14.96 5.07 9.50
N ALA A 34 16.04 4.64 10.15
CA ALA A 34 16.34 5.00 11.53
C ALA A 34 16.54 6.52 11.75
N ASP A 35 16.91 7.28 10.71
CA ASP A 35 17.06 8.73 10.85
C ASP A 35 15.71 9.44 11.02
N VAL A 36 14.59 8.76 10.71
CA VAL A 36 13.22 9.29 10.78
C VAL A 36 12.39 8.55 11.84
N PHE A 37 12.58 7.24 11.98
CA PHE A 37 11.73 6.37 12.80
C PHE A 37 12.44 5.75 14.01
N ASP A 38 13.74 6.03 14.22
CA ASP A 38 14.59 5.29 15.17
C ASP A 38 14.39 3.76 15.01
N ASP A 39 14.07 3.06 16.10
CA ASP A 39 13.78 1.62 16.12
C ASP A 39 12.27 1.31 16.09
N PHE A 40 11.40 2.31 15.88
CA PHE A 40 9.94 2.13 15.76
C PHE A 40 9.53 1.57 14.39
N VAL A 41 10.14 0.45 14.02
CA VAL A 41 9.87 -0.32 12.81
C VAL A 41 9.24 -1.65 13.20
N ILE A 42 8.07 -1.95 12.66
CA ILE A 42 7.36 -3.21 12.86
C ILE A 42 7.39 -3.97 11.54
N TYR A 43 7.97 -5.17 11.52
CA TYR A 43 8.03 -5.98 10.32
C TYR A 43 6.68 -6.66 10.02
N ARG A 44 6.55 -7.19 8.80
CA ARG A 44 5.31 -7.80 8.29
C ARG A 44 4.82 -8.98 9.15
N ASP A 45 5.72 -9.69 9.82
CA ASP A 45 5.40 -10.77 10.76
C ASP A 45 4.98 -10.27 12.14
N LEU A 46 4.77 -8.96 12.29
CA LEU A 46 4.42 -8.28 13.54
C LEU A 46 5.47 -8.49 14.64
N GLU A 47 6.74 -8.60 14.23
CA GLU A 47 7.90 -8.57 15.13
C GLU A 47 8.56 -7.16 15.09
N PRO A 48 8.62 -6.46 16.22
CA PRO A 48 9.26 -5.15 16.31
C PRO A 48 10.79 -5.21 16.19
N LEU A 49 11.37 -4.15 15.62
CA LEU A 49 12.80 -3.90 15.69
C LEU A 49 13.21 -3.55 17.12
N ASP A 50 12.53 -2.59 17.76
CA ASP A 50 12.72 -2.25 19.18
C ASP A 50 12.31 -3.42 20.09
N LYS A 51 13.30 -4.05 20.74
CA LYS A 51 13.09 -5.23 21.59
C LYS A 51 12.36 -4.97 22.90
N ARG A 52 12.09 -3.70 23.24
CA ARG A 52 11.20 -3.34 24.36
C ARG A 52 9.73 -3.60 24.03
N LEU A 53 9.38 -3.70 22.75
CA LEU A 53 8.04 -4.04 22.28
C LEU A 53 7.91 -5.56 22.07
N PRO A 54 6.91 -6.22 22.68
CA PRO A 54 6.64 -7.62 22.39
C PRO A 54 6.02 -7.80 21.00
N GLY A 55 6.50 -8.78 20.24
CA GLY A 55 5.90 -9.18 18.96
C GLY A 55 4.72 -10.13 19.08
N LEU A 56 4.20 -10.56 17.93
CA LEU A 56 3.00 -11.39 17.77
C LEU A 56 2.99 -12.61 18.69
N LYS A 57 4.07 -13.38 18.71
CA LYS A 57 4.13 -14.64 19.49
C LYS A 57 3.92 -14.43 20.99
N SER A 58 4.30 -13.27 21.49
CA SER A 58 4.26 -12.94 22.93
C SER A 58 3.04 -12.10 23.32
N ALA A 59 2.38 -11.44 22.36
CA ALA A 59 1.36 -10.45 22.64
C ALA A 59 0.08 -10.54 21.78
N ALA A 60 -0.11 -11.57 20.95
CA ALA A 60 -1.31 -11.76 20.12
C ALA A 60 -2.63 -11.52 20.89
N GLY A 61 -2.80 -12.15 22.06
CA GLY A 61 -3.99 -11.95 22.88
C GLY A 61 -4.14 -10.53 23.45
N LYS A 62 -3.03 -9.82 23.70
CA LYS A 62 -3.05 -8.42 24.15
C LYS A 62 -3.38 -7.44 23.02
N MET A 63 -3.03 -7.81 21.79
CA MET A 63 -3.41 -7.10 20.57
C MET A 63 -4.88 -7.35 20.19
N GLY A 64 -5.58 -8.28 20.85
CA GLY A 64 -6.95 -8.64 20.52
C GLY A 64 -7.08 -9.54 19.29
N LEU A 65 -6.02 -10.29 18.97
CA LEU A 65 -6.01 -11.25 17.87
C LEU A 65 -6.60 -12.60 18.31
N SER A 66 -7.32 -13.25 17.39
CA SER A 66 -7.99 -14.52 17.66
C SER A 66 -7.02 -15.72 17.69
N ASP A 67 -5.91 -15.63 16.96
CA ASP A 67 -4.83 -16.61 16.94
C ASP A 67 -3.45 -15.92 16.76
N GLN A 68 -2.42 -16.71 16.47
CA GLN A 68 -1.06 -16.23 16.17
C GLN A 68 -0.76 -16.22 14.68
N SER A 69 -1.81 -16.25 13.83
CA SER A 69 -1.62 -16.04 12.40
C SER A 69 -1.20 -14.60 12.15
N ILE A 70 -0.39 -14.39 11.12
CA ILE A 70 0.04 -13.05 10.72
C ILE A 70 -1.12 -12.44 9.94
N PRO A 71 -1.80 -11.40 10.45
CA PRO A 71 -2.93 -10.81 9.77
C PRO A 71 -2.46 -10.11 8.49
N ARG A 72 -3.30 -10.13 7.46
CA ARG A 72 -3.05 -9.35 6.25
C ARG A 72 -3.33 -7.88 6.52
N LYS A 73 -2.60 -7.00 5.83
CA LYS A 73 -2.68 -5.53 5.98
C LYS A 73 -4.12 -4.98 5.88
N ARG A 74 -4.97 -5.63 5.09
CA ARG A 74 -6.37 -5.26 4.84
C ARG A 74 -7.36 -5.84 5.86
N GLU A 75 -6.92 -6.69 6.77
CA GLU A 75 -7.76 -7.30 7.79
C GLU A 75 -7.87 -6.38 9.02
N ILE A 76 -9.01 -6.46 9.72
CA ILE A 76 -9.21 -5.67 10.95
C ILE A 76 -8.21 -6.04 12.05
N ASP A 77 -7.74 -7.29 12.06
CA ASP A 77 -6.75 -7.78 13.00
C ASP A 77 -5.39 -7.09 12.83
N TYR A 78 -5.02 -6.69 11.60
CA TYR A 78 -3.85 -5.83 11.38
C TYR A 78 -4.03 -4.46 12.05
N ALA A 79 -5.20 -3.83 11.91
CA ALA A 79 -5.49 -2.55 12.55
C ALA A 79 -5.47 -2.64 14.08
N ARG A 80 -5.96 -3.74 14.66
CA ARG A 80 -5.87 -4.01 16.11
C ARG A 80 -4.43 -4.10 16.58
N ALA A 81 -3.59 -4.85 15.87
CA ALA A 81 -2.17 -4.94 16.16
C ALA A 81 -1.46 -3.58 16.02
N ALA A 82 -1.73 -2.83 14.94
CA ALA A 82 -1.15 -1.51 14.70
C ALA A 82 -1.52 -0.51 15.81
N ARG A 83 -2.80 -0.45 16.21
CA ARG A 83 -3.25 0.37 17.35
C ARG A 83 -2.51 -0.01 18.63
N TRP A 84 -2.41 -1.31 18.93
CA TRP A 84 -1.75 -1.79 20.13
C TRP A 84 -0.26 -1.39 20.15
N PHE A 85 0.45 -1.56 19.02
CA PHE A 85 1.83 -1.10 18.90
C PHE A 85 1.94 0.40 19.10
N ALA A 86 1.06 1.20 18.48
CA ALA A 86 1.06 2.65 18.64
C ALA A 86 0.91 3.10 20.10
N GLU A 87 -0.03 2.52 20.84
CA GLU A 87 -0.21 2.80 22.28
C GLU A 87 1.03 2.41 23.10
N LYS A 88 1.73 1.32 22.74
CA LYS A 88 2.98 0.91 23.39
C LYS A 88 4.14 1.81 23.03
N CYS A 89 4.27 2.23 21.78
CA CYS A 89 5.27 3.20 21.35
C CYS A 89 5.08 4.54 22.08
N GLN A 90 3.85 5.02 22.21
CA GLN A 90 3.52 6.23 22.97
C GLN A 90 3.96 6.11 24.44
N THR A 91 3.70 4.95 25.06
CA THR A 91 4.17 4.66 26.43
C THR A 91 5.70 4.68 26.52
N LEU A 92 6.40 4.07 25.55
CA LEU A 92 7.87 4.03 25.52
C LEU A 92 8.51 5.40 25.30
N ARG A 93 7.82 6.30 24.57
CA ARG A 93 8.21 7.71 24.43
C ARG A 93 8.01 8.53 25.70
N ASN A 94 7.37 7.96 26.73
CA ASN A 94 7.02 8.62 27.98
C ASN A 94 6.11 9.84 27.76
N GLU A 95 5.21 9.75 26.78
CA GLU A 95 4.25 10.81 26.47
C GLU A 95 2.97 10.64 27.28
N SER A 96 2.51 11.72 27.92
CA SER A 96 1.29 11.69 28.74
C SER A 96 0.01 11.90 27.94
N LYS A 97 0.11 12.46 26.72
CA LYS A 97 -1.05 12.66 25.84
C LYS A 97 -1.42 11.32 25.20
N ASN A 98 -2.71 10.99 25.23
CA ASN A 98 -3.23 9.87 24.46
C ASN A 98 -3.19 10.19 22.97
N LEU A 99 -3.01 9.16 22.14
CA LEU A 99 -3.16 9.29 20.70
C LEU A 99 -4.60 9.70 20.37
N ALA A 100 -4.73 10.64 19.45
CA ALA A 100 -6.01 11.19 18.99
C ALA A 100 -6.01 11.55 17.49
N GLU A 101 -4.86 11.47 16.83
CA GLU A 101 -4.68 11.75 15.42
C GLU A 101 -3.95 10.60 14.71
N LEU A 102 -4.36 10.31 13.48
CA LEU A 102 -3.77 9.29 12.61
C LEU A 102 -3.38 9.90 11.26
N LEU A 103 -2.10 9.86 10.92
CA LEU A 103 -1.61 10.04 9.57
C LEU A 103 -1.14 8.70 9.02
N PHE A 104 -1.57 8.37 7.81
CA PHE A 104 -1.13 7.18 7.10
C PHE A 104 -0.52 7.55 5.75
N LEU A 105 0.68 7.04 5.46
CA LEU A 105 1.37 7.25 4.19
C LEU A 105 1.61 5.91 3.52
N GLY A 106 1.20 5.79 2.26
CA GLY A 106 1.34 4.56 1.47
C GLY A 106 1.40 4.82 -0.04
N ASP A 107 1.42 3.74 -0.81
CA ASP A 107 1.55 3.76 -2.28
C ASP A 107 0.41 3.02 -3.01
N SER A 108 -0.48 2.38 -2.26
CA SER A 108 -1.57 1.58 -2.80
C SER A 108 -2.89 1.91 -2.10
N LEU A 109 -3.83 2.49 -2.85
CA LEU A 109 -5.19 2.73 -2.36
C LEU A 109 -5.85 1.42 -1.89
N TYR A 110 -5.54 0.30 -2.57
CA TYR A 110 -6.13 -1.00 -2.25
C TYR A 110 -5.64 -1.58 -0.92
N ASN A 111 -4.33 -1.47 -0.61
CA ASN A 111 -3.75 -2.03 0.61
C ASN A 111 -3.66 -1.00 1.73
N ASP A 112 -3.01 0.13 1.48
CA ASP A 112 -2.78 1.18 2.47
C ASP A 112 -4.06 1.93 2.79
N GLY A 113 -4.86 2.26 1.77
CA GLY A 113 -6.16 2.90 1.96
C GLY A 113 -7.10 2.05 2.80
N GLN A 114 -7.15 0.74 2.57
CA GLN A 114 -7.96 -0.17 3.39
C GLN A 114 -7.42 -0.33 4.83
N ALA A 115 -6.10 -0.42 5.00
CA ALA A 115 -5.49 -0.49 6.33
C ALA A 115 -5.77 0.78 7.14
N PHE A 116 -5.66 1.94 6.49
CA PHE A 116 -6.05 3.23 7.05
C PHE A 116 -7.52 3.23 7.46
N GLN A 117 -8.44 2.83 6.57
CA GLN A 117 -9.88 2.83 6.87
C GLN A 117 -10.18 1.95 8.09
N ASN A 118 -9.64 0.72 8.13
CA ASN A 118 -9.84 -0.17 9.26
C ASN A 118 -9.33 0.44 10.58
N LEU A 119 -8.20 1.15 10.55
CA LEU A 119 -7.64 1.78 11.74
C LEU A 119 -8.43 3.03 12.15
N HIS A 120 -8.87 3.82 11.19
CA HIS A 120 -9.73 4.98 11.41
C HIS A 120 -11.05 4.55 12.04
N ASP A 121 -11.74 3.56 11.47
CA ASP A 121 -12.99 3.02 11.99
C ASP A 121 -12.82 2.40 13.39
N LEU A 122 -11.66 1.79 13.68
CA LEU A 122 -11.37 1.16 14.97
C LEU A 122 -11.06 2.17 16.08
N THR A 123 -10.52 3.34 15.73
CA THR A 123 -9.99 4.32 16.69
C THR A 123 -10.85 5.57 16.83
N GLU A 124 -11.61 5.92 15.79
CA GLU A 124 -12.36 7.18 15.67
C GLU A 124 -11.47 8.43 15.83
N TRP A 125 -10.15 8.29 15.62
CA TRP A 125 -9.21 9.41 15.64
C TRP A 125 -9.42 10.34 14.45
N GLN A 126 -9.11 11.63 14.62
CA GLN A 126 -9.00 12.54 13.48
C GLN A 126 -7.91 12.01 12.56
N ALA A 127 -8.21 11.80 11.29
CA ALA A 127 -7.34 11.01 10.45
C ALA A 127 -7.23 11.55 9.03
N ALA A 128 -6.06 11.36 8.44
CA ALA A 128 -5.81 11.63 7.03
C ALA A 128 -4.83 10.60 6.47
N CYS A 129 -5.01 10.25 5.20
CA CYS A 129 -4.19 9.30 4.48
C CYS A 129 -3.65 9.92 3.19
N PHE A 130 -2.38 9.67 2.88
CA PHE A 130 -1.78 9.99 1.60
C PHE A 130 -1.39 8.73 0.85
N ILE A 131 -1.81 8.63 -0.41
CA ILE A 131 -1.43 7.56 -1.33
C ILE A 131 -0.65 8.16 -2.50
N GLY A 132 0.62 7.74 -2.64
CA GLY A 132 1.48 8.16 -3.76
C GLY A 132 1.63 7.06 -4.82
N ASP A 133 1.23 7.35 -6.05
CA ASP A 133 1.43 6.46 -7.20
C ASP A 133 2.01 7.27 -8.37
N GLU A 134 3.32 7.48 -8.40
CA GLU A 134 3.97 8.38 -9.36
C GLU A 134 3.73 7.92 -10.81
N LYS A 135 3.09 8.77 -11.61
CA LYS A 135 2.86 8.53 -13.04
C LYS A 135 3.40 9.68 -13.87
N SER A 136 4.72 9.71 -14.02
CA SER A 136 5.44 10.85 -14.63
C SER A 136 5.02 11.18 -16.07
N THR A 137 4.37 10.24 -16.77
CA THR A 137 3.88 10.40 -18.15
C THR A 137 2.45 10.94 -18.24
N GLU A 138 1.71 10.97 -17.14
CA GLU A 138 0.34 11.50 -17.07
C GLU A 138 0.34 12.95 -16.55
N GLU A 139 -0.74 13.71 -16.72
CA GLU A 139 -0.86 15.01 -16.08
C GLU A 139 -0.96 14.88 -14.54
N ALA A 140 -0.44 15.85 -13.79
CA ALA A 140 -0.51 15.82 -12.34
C ALA A 140 -1.97 15.86 -11.88
N ALA A 141 -2.38 14.89 -11.07
CA ALA A 141 -3.75 14.69 -10.64
C ALA A 141 -3.81 14.27 -9.17
N VAL A 142 -4.89 14.68 -8.52
CA VAL A 142 -5.24 14.34 -7.14
C VAL A 142 -6.69 13.90 -7.10
N GLU A 143 -6.95 12.81 -6.39
CA GLU A 143 -8.27 12.27 -6.14
C GLU A 143 -8.51 12.13 -4.63
N MET A 144 -9.70 12.52 -4.17
CA MET A 144 -10.11 12.38 -2.78
C MET A 144 -11.04 11.18 -2.63
N HIS A 145 -10.77 10.31 -1.65
CA HIS A 145 -11.60 9.14 -1.32
C HIS A 145 -11.95 9.12 0.17
N GLY A 146 -12.87 8.21 0.56
CA GLY A 146 -13.21 7.92 1.97
C GLY A 146 -13.62 9.15 2.77
N GLU A 147 -14.79 9.73 2.48
CA GLU A 147 -15.26 10.97 3.14
C GLU A 147 -14.21 12.12 3.15
N GLN A 148 -13.37 12.19 2.11
CA GLN A 148 -12.28 13.16 1.95
C GLN A 148 -11.12 13.01 2.94
N THR A 149 -10.97 11.82 3.53
CA THR A 149 -9.84 11.50 4.42
C THR A 149 -8.65 10.90 3.68
N ILE A 150 -8.84 10.35 2.47
CA ILE A 150 -7.76 9.77 1.66
C ILE A 150 -7.43 10.67 0.47
N TYR A 151 -6.19 11.13 0.41
CA TYR A 151 -5.62 11.98 -0.64
C TYR A 151 -4.71 11.13 -1.54
N SER A 152 -5.21 10.75 -2.72
CA SER A 152 -4.48 9.96 -3.70
C SER A 152 -3.87 10.88 -4.76
N ALA A 153 -2.56 10.81 -4.97
CA ALA A 153 -1.86 11.68 -5.90
C ALA A 153 -0.94 10.89 -6.81
N ASN A 154 -0.92 11.27 -8.09
CA ASN A 154 0.00 10.66 -9.06
C ASN A 154 1.39 11.35 -9.09
N ARG A 155 1.69 12.17 -8.07
CA ARG A 155 2.95 12.87 -7.83
C ARG A 155 3.30 12.80 -6.36
N TRP A 156 4.48 12.28 -6.01
CA TRP A 156 4.94 12.32 -4.62
C TRP A 156 5.14 13.74 -4.09
N ALA A 157 5.35 14.72 -4.98
CA ALA A 157 5.47 16.14 -4.60
C ALA A 157 4.19 16.69 -3.93
N ALA A 158 3.02 16.10 -4.21
CA ALA A 158 1.75 16.50 -3.61
C ALA A 158 1.66 16.21 -2.11
N LEU A 159 2.63 15.47 -1.53
CA LEU A 159 2.72 15.26 -0.08
C LEU A 159 2.79 16.59 0.69
N GLY A 160 3.43 17.61 0.12
CA GLY A 160 3.48 18.96 0.72
C GLY A 160 2.11 19.63 0.77
N ASP A 161 1.37 19.58 -0.34
CA ASP A 161 0.01 20.12 -0.42
C ASP A 161 -0.95 19.38 0.52
N TRP A 162 -0.80 18.05 0.61
CA TRP A 162 -1.56 17.23 1.56
C TRP A 162 -1.27 17.61 3.01
N ALA A 163 -0.02 17.83 3.40
CA ALA A 163 0.32 18.30 4.75
C ALA A 163 -0.35 19.65 5.06
N GLY A 164 -0.43 20.56 4.08
CA GLY A 164 -1.18 21.81 4.20
C GLY A 164 -2.68 21.57 4.37
N HIS A 165 -3.25 20.61 3.64
CA HIS A 165 -4.65 20.20 3.76
C HIS A 165 -4.97 19.63 5.15
N VAL A 166 -4.10 18.76 5.68
CA VAL A 166 -4.21 18.16 7.01
C VAL A 166 -4.27 19.22 8.12
N LEU A 167 -3.38 20.21 8.07
CA LEU A 167 -3.41 21.34 9.00
C LEU A 167 -4.69 22.17 8.85
N ALA A 168 -5.15 22.39 7.62
CA ALA A 168 -6.38 23.13 7.35
C ALA A 168 -7.65 22.39 7.82
N GLN A 169 -7.61 21.05 7.91
CA GLN A 169 -8.65 20.20 8.51
C GLN A 169 -8.64 20.25 10.05
N GLY A 170 -7.61 20.84 10.66
CA GLY A 170 -7.54 21.06 12.11
C GLY A 170 -6.78 20.00 12.89
N LEU A 171 -6.06 19.10 12.22
CA LEU A 171 -5.11 18.20 12.91
C LEU A 171 -3.98 19.04 13.50
N ALA A 172 -3.62 18.76 14.75
CA ALA A 172 -2.63 19.50 15.52
C ALA A 172 -1.19 19.12 15.14
N LEU A 173 -0.97 17.87 14.71
CA LEU A 173 0.36 17.32 14.39
C LEU A 173 1.35 17.41 15.56
N ASP A 174 0.86 17.22 16.78
CA ASP A 174 1.66 17.20 18.02
C ASP A 174 1.87 15.77 18.54
N GLU A 175 2.30 15.63 19.79
CA GLU A 175 2.61 14.33 20.41
C GLU A 175 1.43 13.35 20.46
N ARG A 176 0.20 13.80 20.17
CA ARG A 176 -1.00 12.95 20.06
C ARG A 176 -1.16 12.28 18.68
N THR A 177 -0.25 12.55 17.75
CA THR A 177 -0.33 12.09 16.36
C THR A 177 0.45 10.81 16.15
N LEU A 178 -0.24 9.77 15.69
CA LEU A 178 0.39 8.58 15.14
C LEU A 178 0.64 8.79 13.64
N VAL A 179 1.87 8.61 13.19
CA VAL A 179 2.21 8.53 11.77
C VAL A 179 2.61 7.10 11.43
N ILE A 180 1.84 6.45 10.57
CA ILE A 180 2.17 5.14 10.00
C ILE A 180 2.65 5.36 8.57
N VAL A 181 3.83 4.83 8.25
CA VAL A 181 4.42 4.94 6.92
C VAL A 181 4.72 3.54 6.41
N ASP A 182 4.18 3.20 5.24
CA ASP A 182 4.59 1.97 4.58
C ASP A 182 6.08 2.04 4.19
N ILE A 183 6.77 0.92 4.27
CA ILE A 183 8.20 0.87 4.01
C ILE A 183 8.46 0.68 2.51
N ASP A 184 7.90 -0.36 1.92
CA ASP A 184 8.27 -0.79 0.58
C ASP A 184 7.48 0.02 -0.45
N LYS A 185 8.16 0.66 -1.40
CA LYS A 185 7.54 1.54 -2.41
C LYS A 185 6.89 2.82 -1.86
N THR A 186 7.02 3.08 -0.56
CA THR A 186 6.66 4.35 0.06
C THR A 186 7.92 5.03 0.63
N ALA A 187 8.40 4.60 1.80
CA ALA A 187 9.62 5.17 2.39
C ALA A 187 10.89 4.77 1.63
N LEU A 188 10.96 3.52 1.17
CA LEU A 188 12.04 2.97 0.36
C LEU A 188 11.57 2.79 -1.08
N GLY A 189 12.28 3.42 -2.01
CA GLY A 189 12.02 3.25 -3.44
C GLY A 189 10.61 3.67 -3.84
N ALA A 190 10.23 4.90 -3.52
CA ALA A 190 8.90 5.47 -3.82
C ALA A 190 8.33 5.03 -5.18
N LYS A 191 7.11 4.49 -5.17
CA LYS A 191 6.43 3.86 -6.31
C LYS A 191 6.40 4.75 -7.54
N GLY A 192 6.70 4.16 -8.70
CA GLY A 192 6.76 4.84 -9.98
C GLY A 192 7.95 5.80 -10.16
N ARG A 193 8.78 5.96 -9.12
CA ARG A 193 9.97 6.82 -9.16
C ARG A 193 11.26 6.02 -9.06
N ASN A 194 11.40 5.22 -8.01
CA ASN A 194 12.62 4.48 -7.68
C ASN A 194 12.34 3.03 -7.23
N ASP A 195 11.11 2.54 -7.39
CA ASP A 195 10.68 1.19 -7.00
C ASP A 195 11.26 0.09 -7.90
N GLY A 196 11.71 0.44 -9.11
CA GLY A 196 12.29 -0.52 -10.06
C GLY A 196 13.37 -1.40 -9.43
N VAL A 197 14.26 -0.87 -8.58
CA VAL A 197 15.30 -1.68 -7.90
C VAL A 197 14.70 -2.71 -6.94
N ILE A 198 13.62 -2.35 -6.25
CA ILE A 198 12.90 -3.27 -5.35
C ILE A 198 12.25 -4.39 -6.16
N ASP A 199 11.59 -4.04 -7.26
CA ASP A 199 10.95 -5.03 -8.14
C ASP A 199 11.98 -5.96 -8.79
N HIS A 200 13.13 -5.44 -9.23
CA HIS A 200 14.21 -6.24 -9.80
C HIS A 200 14.81 -7.20 -8.77
N ALA A 201 15.04 -6.74 -7.53
CA ALA A 201 15.55 -7.61 -6.47
C ALA A 201 14.57 -8.75 -6.14
N ARG A 202 13.25 -8.47 -6.14
CA ARG A 202 12.19 -9.47 -5.97
C ARG A 202 12.18 -10.47 -7.13
N LEU A 203 12.20 -9.99 -8.38
CA LEU A 203 12.25 -10.84 -9.58
C LEU A 203 13.48 -11.74 -9.62
N GLU A 204 14.66 -11.23 -9.28
CA GLU A 204 15.90 -12.02 -9.23
C GLU A 204 15.82 -13.16 -8.19
N GLY A 205 15.15 -12.93 -7.06
CA GLY A 205 14.86 -14.01 -6.08
C GLY A 205 13.94 -15.09 -6.67
N ILE A 206 12.92 -14.68 -7.43
CA ILE A 206 12.02 -15.60 -8.12
C ILE A 206 12.79 -16.40 -9.19
N TYR A 207 13.62 -15.76 -10.02
CA TYR A 207 14.39 -16.45 -11.06
C TYR A 207 15.30 -17.53 -10.51
N ARG A 208 16.01 -17.26 -9.40
CA ARG A 208 16.84 -18.27 -8.74
C ARG A 208 16.03 -19.51 -8.33
N THR A 209 14.80 -19.29 -7.89
CA THR A 209 13.89 -20.38 -7.51
C THR A 209 13.40 -21.11 -8.76
N MET A 210 13.01 -20.39 -9.81
CA MET A 210 12.50 -20.98 -11.05
C MET A 210 13.54 -21.76 -11.84
N ASP A 211 14.76 -21.24 -11.95
CA ASP A 211 15.90 -21.95 -12.56
C ASP A 211 16.13 -23.29 -11.86
N SER A 212 15.96 -23.35 -10.54
CA SER A 212 16.12 -24.59 -9.78
C SER A 212 14.99 -25.61 -10.02
N VAL A 213 13.79 -25.16 -10.41
CA VAL A 213 12.60 -26.00 -10.60
C VAL A 213 12.43 -26.43 -12.07
N LEU A 214 12.52 -25.49 -13.00
CA LEU A 214 12.26 -25.71 -14.43
C LEU A 214 13.55 -25.93 -15.24
N GLY A 215 14.71 -25.51 -14.73
CA GLY A 215 16.00 -25.64 -15.42
C GLY A 215 15.94 -25.10 -16.85
N ALA A 216 16.37 -25.92 -17.81
CA ALA A 216 16.41 -25.54 -19.23
C ALA A 216 15.02 -25.25 -19.85
N ASN A 217 13.92 -25.63 -19.19
CA ASN A 217 12.57 -25.36 -19.66
C ASN A 217 12.05 -23.99 -19.22
N PHE A 218 12.81 -23.22 -18.43
CA PHE A 218 12.41 -21.90 -18.01
C PHE A 218 12.54 -20.88 -19.15
N ASP A 219 11.41 -20.35 -19.62
CA ASP A 219 11.38 -19.24 -20.58
C ASP A 219 11.30 -17.91 -19.81
N ARG A 220 12.47 -17.35 -19.48
CA ARG A 220 12.58 -16.09 -18.73
C ARG A 220 11.86 -14.93 -19.43
N ALA A 221 11.98 -14.82 -20.74
CA ALA A 221 11.38 -13.72 -21.49
C ALA A 221 9.84 -13.81 -21.48
N ALA A 222 9.27 -15.02 -21.57
CA ALA A 222 7.84 -15.21 -21.40
C ALA A 222 7.38 -14.91 -19.97
N PHE A 223 8.14 -15.33 -18.96
CA PHE A 223 7.85 -15.03 -17.58
C PHE A 223 7.78 -13.52 -17.32
N GLU A 224 8.80 -12.76 -17.74
CA GLU A 224 8.87 -11.30 -17.55
C GLU A 224 7.65 -10.60 -18.13
N ARG A 225 7.29 -10.91 -19.38
CA ARG A 225 6.10 -10.35 -20.04
C ARG A 225 4.80 -10.67 -19.30
N GLN A 226 4.66 -11.91 -18.82
CA GLN A 226 3.47 -12.34 -18.09
C GLN A 226 3.39 -11.67 -16.72
N TYR A 227 4.52 -11.58 -16.02
CA TYR A 227 4.63 -10.95 -14.72
C TYR A 227 4.22 -9.48 -14.78
N ASP A 228 4.82 -8.72 -15.71
CA ASP A 228 4.55 -7.28 -15.86
C ASP A 228 3.08 -6.98 -16.22
N GLU A 229 2.46 -7.83 -17.05
CA GLU A 229 1.04 -7.70 -17.38
C GLU A 229 0.15 -8.03 -16.18
N LEU A 230 0.40 -9.17 -15.51
CA LEU A 230 -0.44 -9.68 -14.44
C LEU A 230 -0.26 -8.96 -13.09
N ASN A 231 0.79 -8.15 -12.93
CA ASN A 231 0.98 -7.30 -11.76
C ASN A 231 0.04 -6.07 -11.74
N ARG A 232 -0.68 -5.80 -12.84
CA ARG A 232 -1.58 -4.66 -12.97
C ARG A 232 -2.87 -4.85 -12.15
N ALA A 233 -3.45 -3.72 -11.73
CA ALA A 233 -4.67 -3.68 -10.92
C ALA A 233 -5.84 -4.50 -11.50
N ALA A 234 -5.92 -4.60 -12.84
CA ALA A 234 -6.92 -5.39 -13.55
C ALA A 234 -6.94 -6.88 -13.15
N TYR A 235 -5.84 -7.42 -12.62
CA TYR A 235 -5.73 -8.83 -12.21
C TYR A 235 -5.68 -9.02 -10.69
N HIS A 236 -5.80 -7.94 -9.90
CA HIS A 236 -5.69 -7.99 -8.43
C HIS A 236 -6.80 -8.79 -7.75
N SER A 237 -7.94 -9.04 -8.41
CA SER A 237 -8.93 -10.00 -7.90
C SER A 237 -8.31 -11.38 -7.71
N VAL A 238 -7.50 -11.83 -8.66
CA VAL A 238 -6.84 -13.14 -8.64
C VAL A 238 -5.49 -13.09 -7.94
N THR A 239 -4.64 -12.12 -8.27
CA THR A 239 -3.28 -12.05 -7.70
C THR A 239 -3.28 -11.55 -6.26
N ALA A 240 -4.37 -10.92 -5.81
CA ALA A 240 -4.49 -10.31 -4.48
C ALA A 240 -3.39 -9.29 -4.16
N ASP A 241 -2.75 -8.72 -5.18
CA ASP A 241 -1.53 -7.91 -5.07
C ASP A 241 -0.40 -8.64 -4.29
N ASN A 242 -0.37 -9.97 -4.42
CA ASN A 242 0.57 -10.84 -3.75
C ASN A 242 1.58 -11.39 -4.77
N GLN A 243 2.85 -11.01 -4.60
CA GLN A 243 3.92 -11.38 -5.51
C GLN A 243 4.19 -12.91 -5.51
N ASP A 244 3.94 -13.61 -4.41
CA ASP A 244 4.05 -15.08 -4.36
C ASP A 244 2.97 -15.74 -5.22
N PHE A 245 1.75 -15.20 -5.18
CA PHE A 245 0.65 -15.67 -6.02
C PHE A 245 0.95 -15.42 -7.49
N LEU A 246 1.41 -14.21 -7.81
CA LEU A 246 1.81 -13.84 -9.16
C LEU A 246 2.95 -14.72 -9.69
N ALA A 247 4.00 -14.94 -8.88
CA ALA A 247 5.11 -15.81 -9.24
C ALA A 247 4.66 -17.25 -9.49
N TYR A 248 3.76 -17.79 -8.65
CA TYR A 248 3.18 -19.11 -8.84
C TYR A 248 2.32 -19.20 -10.10
N ILE A 249 1.48 -18.20 -10.38
CA ILE A 249 0.70 -18.13 -11.63
C ILE A 249 1.64 -18.16 -12.83
N CYS A 250 2.66 -17.30 -12.84
CA CYS A 250 3.63 -17.25 -13.91
C CYS A 250 4.42 -18.55 -14.04
N LEU A 251 4.71 -19.28 -12.94
CA LEU A 251 5.33 -20.61 -12.97
C LEU A 251 4.49 -21.61 -13.75
N VAL A 252 3.19 -21.68 -13.41
CA VAL A 252 2.23 -22.60 -14.05
C VAL A 252 2.10 -22.29 -15.55
N LEU A 253 2.08 -21.00 -15.90
CA LEU A 253 2.04 -20.55 -17.29
C LEU A 253 3.33 -20.91 -18.04
N ASN A 254 4.49 -20.72 -17.41
CA ASN A 254 5.79 -21.05 -17.99
C ASN A 254 5.96 -22.56 -18.21
N ALA A 255 5.47 -23.37 -17.26
CA ALA A 255 5.38 -24.82 -17.36
C ALA A 255 4.35 -25.29 -18.40
N LYS A 256 3.61 -24.37 -19.05
CA LYS A 256 2.58 -24.62 -20.07
C LYS A 256 1.43 -25.50 -19.60
N LEU A 257 1.22 -25.60 -18.27
CA LEU A 257 0.07 -26.31 -17.71
C LEU A 257 -1.24 -25.60 -18.05
N ILE A 258 -1.20 -24.27 -18.04
CA ILE A 258 -2.27 -23.37 -18.47
C ILE A 258 -1.66 -22.39 -19.46
N GLN A 259 -2.41 -22.03 -20.51
CA GLN A 259 -1.95 -21.03 -21.48
C GLN A 259 -2.28 -19.61 -20.99
N PHE A 260 -1.43 -18.63 -21.31
CA PHE A 260 -1.62 -17.25 -20.87
C PHE A 260 -2.95 -16.65 -21.33
N ASP A 261 -3.30 -16.82 -22.60
CA ASP A 261 -4.55 -16.29 -23.17
C ASP A 261 -5.79 -16.95 -22.53
N GLU A 262 -5.68 -18.23 -22.16
CA GLU A 262 -6.71 -18.97 -21.45
C GLU A 262 -6.93 -18.37 -20.06
N PHE A 263 -5.84 -18.13 -19.31
CA PHE A 263 -5.90 -17.46 -18.01
C PHE A 263 -6.56 -16.08 -18.09
N VAL A 264 -6.08 -15.22 -19.02
CA VAL A 264 -6.61 -13.86 -19.17
C VAL A 264 -8.11 -13.88 -19.51
N LYS A 265 -8.54 -14.83 -20.34
CA LYS A 265 -9.95 -14.99 -20.69
C LYS A 265 -10.82 -15.37 -19.48
N GLU A 266 -10.37 -16.30 -18.65
CA GLU A 266 -11.13 -16.71 -17.46
C GLU A 266 -11.26 -15.57 -16.43
N VAL A 267 -10.19 -14.78 -16.23
CA VAL A 267 -10.25 -13.60 -15.35
C VAL A 267 -11.20 -12.54 -15.91
N ARG A 268 -11.05 -12.16 -17.18
CA ARG A 268 -11.93 -11.15 -17.81
C ARG A 268 -13.37 -11.60 -17.95
N GLY A 269 -13.60 -12.91 -18.04
CA GLY A 269 -14.92 -13.51 -18.07
C GLY A 269 -15.60 -13.60 -16.70
N GLY A 270 -14.90 -13.30 -15.60
CA GLY A 270 -15.42 -13.46 -14.24
C GLY A 270 -15.59 -14.92 -13.81
N ASN A 271 -14.91 -15.84 -14.49
CA ASN A 271 -14.89 -17.26 -14.12
C ASN A 271 -13.76 -17.59 -13.15
N LEU A 272 -12.79 -16.68 -13.03
CA LEU A 272 -11.64 -16.79 -12.16
C LEU A 272 -11.48 -15.50 -11.35
N ASP A 273 -11.94 -15.53 -10.10
CA ASP A 273 -12.07 -14.36 -9.23
C ASP A 273 -11.05 -14.32 -8.09
N ASN A 274 -10.36 -15.44 -7.82
CA ASN A 274 -9.35 -15.49 -6.76
C ASN A 274 -8.30 -16.56 -7.01
N PHE A 275 -7.17 -16.42 -6.32
CA PHE A 275 -6.04 -17.36 -6.37
C PHE A 275 -6.44 -18.81 -6.05
N PHE A 276 -7.34 -19.05 -5.10
CA PHE A 276 -7.72 -20.42 -4.73
C PHE A 276 -8.46 -21.14 -5.85
N GLN A 277 -9.33 -20.46 -6.59
CA GLN A 277 -9.94 -20.99 -7.80
C GLN A 277 -8.87 -21.35 -8.85
N PHE A 278 -7.84 -20.50 -9.01
CA PHE A 278 -6.73 -20.79 -9.91
C PHE A 278 -6.00 -22.08 -9.50
N THR A 279 -5.66 -22.24 -8.21
CA THR A 279 -5.01 -23.47 -7.73
C THR A 279 -5.86 -24.74 -7.96
N ARG A 280 -7.19 -24.65 -7.80
CA ARG A 280 -8.10 -25.76 -8.09
C ARG A 280 -8.14 -26.12 -9.56
N TRP A 281 -8.06 -25.11 -10.44
CA TRP A 281 -7.99 -25.31 -11.88
C TRP A 281 -6.68 -25.99 -12.28
N VAL A 282 -5.55 -25.54 -11.74
CA VAL A 282 -4.24 -26.20 -11.92
C VAL A 282 -4.27 -27.65 -11.48
N ASN A 283 -4.80 -27.93 -10.27
CA ASN A 283 -4.92 -29.29 -9.75
C ASN A 283 -5.77 -30.18 -10.67
N SER A 284 -6.92 -29.67 -11.15
CA SER A 284 -7.75 -30.40 -12.11
C SER A 284 -7.00 -30.73 -13.39
N ARG A 285 -6.18 -29.79 -13.90
CA ARG A 285 -5.39 -29.97 -15.12
C ARG A 285 -4.29 -31.03 -14.95
N MET A 286 -3.60 -31.02 -13.82
CA MET A 286 -2.59 -32.02 -13.48
C MET A 286 -3.17 -33.42 -13.25
N MET A 287 -4.42 -33.51 -12.78
CA MET A 287 -5.12 -34.80 -12.65
C MET A 287 -5.55 -35.38 -14.01
N ILE A 288 -5.86 -34.53 -15.00
CA ILE A 288 -6.23 -34.94 -16.35
C ILE A 288 -5.00 -35.29 -17.19
N ASN A 289 -3.92 -34.51 -17.04
CA ASN A 289 -2.64 -34.72 -17.69
C ASN A 289 -1.56 -34.88 -16.61
N PRO A 290 -1.43 -36.07 -16.00
CA PRO A 290 -0.33 -36.30 -15.06
C PRO A 290 0.98 -36.04 -15.80
N ILE A 291 1.78 -35.11 -15.28
CA ILE A 291 3.14 -34.84 -15.76
C ILE A 291 3.93 -36.14 -15.50
N GLY A 292 3.94 -37.05 -16.48
CA GLY A 292 4.41 -38.41 -16.28
C GLY A 292 3.95 -39.49 -17.27
N SER A 293 3.36 -39.15 -18.41
CA SER A 293 3.23 -40.11 -19.52
C SER A 293 3.77 -39.50 -20.83
N GLU A 294 5.03 -39.84 -21.10
CA GLU A 294 5.75 -39.76 -22.38
C GLU A 294 6.00 -38.37 -23.00
N ARG A 295 7.27 -37.95 -22.94
CA ARG A 295 8.15 -37.82 -24.11
C ARG A 295 9.61 -37.79 -23.68
#